data_AF-A0AA88V413-F1
#
_entry.id   AF-A0AA88V413-F1
#
_cell.length_a   1.000
_cell.length_b   1.000
_cell.length_c   1.000
_cell.angle_alpha   90.00
_cell.angle_beta   90.00
_cell.angle_gamma   90.00
#
_symmetry.space_group_name_H-M   'P 1'
#
loop_
_entity.id
_entity.type
_entity.pdbx_description
1 polymer ?
#
loop_
_entity_poly.entity_id
_entity_poly.type
_entity_poly.pdbx_seq_one_letter_code
_entity_poly.pdbx_strand_id
1 'polypeptide(L)'
;PYELGKKFLWEKQGEEVEAAKKEFIDCLKLLEGQLGNKPYFGGEIFGYLDVALITFYSWFYAYETIGNFSIEAECPKLIEWCKRCMEKETVSKSLPDQHKVHDEVIEYRKLYDLVSKFLWEKKGEEGDSAKKEFMYCLKLLEGELGNKPYFGAYTLICSDALPFALYNIGRKFVWEKQGEEGEAAKKEFIDCLKLLEGEQRNKPYFGGEIFGYLDIALITFYSWFYAFKAFGNFSIEPECPKLIEWCKRCMEKETVSKSLPDPLKIHDFVIQYRKVLGVE
;
A
#
# COMPACT_ATOMS: atom_id res chain seq x y z
N PRO A 1 -4.33 1.16 -9.87
CA PRO A 1 -5.66 0.85 -9.30
C PRO A 1 -5.96 1.59 -7.98
N TYR A 2 -5.12 1.50 -6.95
CA TYR A 2 -5.44 2.04 -5.61
C TYR A 2 -5.80 3.54 -5.56
N GLU A 3 -4.98 4.42 -6.14
CA GLU A 3 -5.27 5.88 -6.18
C GLU A 3 -6.57 6.22 -6.90
N LEU A 4 -6.90 5.43 -7.93
CA LEU A 4 -8.16 5.56 -8.66
C LEU A 4 -9.33 5.10 -7.79
N GLY A 5 -9.15 4.00 -7.05
CA GLY A 5 -10.05 3.50 -6.01
C GLY A 5 -10.39 4.56 -4.98
N LYS A 6 -9.36 5.22 -4.45
CA LYS A 6 -9.49 6.28 -3.45
C LYS A 6 -10.40 7.42 -3.92
N LYS A 7 -10.28 7.86 -5.18
CA LYS A 7 -11.10 8.94 -5.73
C LYS A 7 -12.59 8.62 -5.61
N PHE A 8 -13.04 7.47 -6.14
CA PHE A 8 -14.47 7.14 -6.10
C PHE A 8 -14.95 6.56 -4.77
N LEU A 9 -14.06 6.15 -3.87
CA LEU A 9 -14.42 5.77 -2.49
C LEU A 9 -14.80 6.98 -1.63
N TRP A 10 -14.08 8.11 -1.76
CA TRP A 10 -14.24 9.26 -0.87
C TRP A 10 -14.97 10.44 -1.51
N GLU A 11 -14.83 10.61 -2.82
CA GLU A 11 -15.58 11.64 -3.56
C GLU A 11 -16.94 11.08 -3.98
N LYS A 12 -17.98 11.92 -3.92
CA LYS A 12 -19.36 11.47 -4.11
C LYS A 12 -19.80 11.42 -5.57
N GLN A 13 -19.28 12.30 -6.40
CA GLN A 13 -19.67 12.47 -7.81
C GLN A 13 -18.73 13.44 -8.51
N GLY A 14 -18.66 13.33 -9.83
CA GLY A 14 -17.89 14.25 -10.68
C GLY A 14 -17.34 13.54 -11.91
N GLU A 15 -16.96 14.33 -12.91
CA GLU A 15 -16.32 13.79 -14.12
C GLU A 15 -15.02 13.05 -13.79
N GLU A 16 -14.24 13.58 -12.82
CA GLU A 16 -13.03 12.92 -12.33
C GLU A 16 -13.29 11.58 -11.63
N VAL A 17 -14.44 11.44 -10.95
CA VAL A 17 -14.84 10.20 -10.28
C VAL A 17 -15.17 9.11 -11.30
N GLU A 18 -15.94 9.45 -12.33
CA GLU A 18 -16.28 8.51 -13.41
C GLU A 18 -15.06 8.14 -14.26
N ALA A 19 -14.16 9.11 -14.52
CA ALA A 19 -12.88 8.83 -15.16
C ALA A 19 -12.03 7.87 -14.32
N ALA A 20 -11.94 8.08 -13.00
CA ALA A 20 -11.20 7.20 -12.10
C ALA A 20 -11.77 5.77 -12.05
N LYS A 21 -13.10 5.60 -12.06
CA LYS A 21 -13.74 4.28 -12.15
C LYS A 21 -13.36 3.58 -13.45
N LYS A 22 -13.43 4.28 -14.59
CA LYS A 22 -13.05 3.72 -15.89
C LYS A 22 -11.58 3.30 -15.91
N GLU A 23 -10.67 4.17 -15.49
CA GLU A 23 -9.24 3.88 -15.43
C GLU A 23 -8.93 2.73 -14.46
N PHE A 24 -9.68 2.61 -13.36
CA PHE A 24 -9.55 1.50 -12.43
C PHE A 24 -9.87 0.17 -13.10
N ILE A 25 -10.99 0.09 -13.82
CA ILE A 25 -11.38 -1.09 -14.59
C ILE A 25 -10.36 -1.39 -15.70
N ASP A 26 -9.88 -0.38 -16.41
CA ASP A 26 -8.87 -0.57 -17.46
C ASP A 26 -7.56 -1.14 -16.89
N CYS A 27 -7.16 -0.75 -15.67
CA CYS A 27 -6.03 -1.39 -14.97
C CYS A 27 -6.30 -2.87 -14.67
N LEU A 28 -7.51 -3.22 -14.23
CA LEU A 28 -7.86 -4.62 -13.94
C LEU A 28 -7.88 -5.47 -15.21
N LYS A 29 -8.39 -4.92 -16.33
CA LYS A 29 -8.33 -5.58 -17.65
C LYS A 29 -6.90 -5.80 -18.12
N LEU A 30 -6.00 -4.85 -17.87
CA LEU A 30 -4.57 -5.03 -18.16
C LEU A 30 -4.00 -6.20 -17.35
N LEU A 31 -4.29 -6.27 -16.05
CA LEU A 31 -3.85 -7.37 -15.17
C LEU A 31 -4.41 -8.71 -15.63
N GLU A 32 -5.70 -8.76 -15.95
CA GLU A 32 -6.34 -9.95 -16.50
C GLU A 32 -5.70 -10.40 -17.82
N GLY A 33 -5.33 -9.45 -18.69
CA GLY A 33 -4.57 -9.73 -19.90
C GLY A 33 -3.19 -10.35 -19.63
N GLN A 34 -2.47 -9.87 -18.60
CA GLN A 34 -1.17 -10.42 -18.20
C GLN A 34 -1.28 -11.83 -17.58
N LEU A 35 -2.35 -12.06 -16.82
CA LEU A 35 -2.71 -13.38 -16.30
C LEU A 35 -3.00 -14.35 -17.46
N GLY A 36 -3.77 -13.91 -18.45
CA GLY A 36 -4.08 -14.68 -19.64
C GLY A 36 -4.89 -15.94 -19.31
N ASN A 37 -4.33 -17.11 -19.58
CA ASN A 37 -4.92 -18.41 -19.24
C ASN A 37 -4.11 -19.16 -18.15
N LYS A 38 -3.13 -18.50 -17.54
CA LYS A 38 -2.29 -19.12 -16.51
C LYS A 38 -3.12 -19.30 -15.24
N PRO A 39 -2.86 -20.37 -14.46
CA PRO A 39 -3.54 -20.53 -13.18
C PRO A 39 -3.13 -19.45 -12.17
N TYR A 40 -1.93 -18.88 -12.30
CA TYR A 40 -1.35 -17.86 -11.44
C TYR A 40 -0.51 -16.85 -12.26
N PHE A 41 -0.26 -15.66 -11.72
CA PHE A 41 0.67 -14.69 -12.31
C PHE A 41 2.10 -15.22 -12.35
N GLY A 42 2.49 -16.07 -11.40
CA GLY A 42 3.71 -16.86 -11.43
C GLY A 42 3.76 -18.00 -12.47
N GLY A 43 2.74 -18.15 -13.32
CA GLY A 43 2.60 -19.26 -14.27
C GLY A 43 1.85 -20.42 -13.63
N GLU A 44 2.47 -21.61 -13.61
CA GLU A 44 1.90 -22.81 -13.01
C GLU A 44 1.97 -22.81 -11.47
N ILE A 45 2.83 -21.96 -10.91
CA ILE A 45 3.12 -21.91 -9.48
C ILE A 45 2.62 -20.58 -8.93
N PHE A 46 1.88 -20.65 -7.81
CA PHE A 46 1.48 -19.47 -7.04
C PHE A 46 2.74 -18.75 -6.54
N GLY A 47 2.98 -17.53 -7.04
CA GLY A 47 4.23 -16.82 -6.87
C GLY A 47 4.08 -15.47 -6.20
N TYR A 48 5.17 -14.69 -6.23
CA TYR A 48 5.26 -13.38 -5.61
C TYR A 48 4.15 -12.41 -6.07
N LEU A 49 3.90 -12.32 -7.37
CA LEU A 49 2.86 -11.45 -7.90
C LEU A 49 1.47 -11.87 -7.42
N ASP A 50 1.23 -13.17 -7.26
CA ASP A 50 -0.04 -13.67 -6.74
C ASP A 50 -0.25 -13.25 -5.29
N VAL A 51 0.79 -13.39 -4.45
CA VAL A 51 0.79 -12.94 -3.06
C VAL A 51 0.53 -11.43 -2.97
N ALA A 52 1.18 -10.64 -3.81
CA ALA A 52 1.06 -9.18 -3.79
C ALA A 52 -0.30 -8.69 -4.30
N LEU A 53 -0.87 -9.34 -5.31
CA LEU A 53 -2.12 -8.89 -5.92
C LEU A 53 -3.35 -9.41 -5.20
N ILE A 54 -3.28 -10.60 -4.58
CA ILE A 54 -4.48 -11.21 -3.98
C ILE A 54 -5.02 -10.40 -2.80
N THR A 55 -4.15 -9.65 -2.12
CA THR A 55 -4.52 -8.80 -0.98
C THR A 55 -5.63 -7.81 -1.34
N PHE A 56 -5.62 -7.28 -2.56
CA PHE A 56 -6.65 -6.35 -3.06
C PHE A 56 -8.04 -6.98 -3.18
N TYR A 57 -8.13 -8.31 -3.26
CA TYR A 57 -9.43 -9.00 -3.36
C TYR A 57 -10.32 -8.70 -2.17
N SER A 58 -9.73 -8.47 -0.98
CA SER A 58 -10.47 -8.07 0.22
C SER A 58 -11.26 -6.75 0.07
N TRP A 59 -10.86 -5.89 -0.87
CA TRP A 59 -11.49 -4.59 -1.14
C TRP A 59 -12.53 -4.62 -2.27
N PHE A 60 -12.61 -5.70 -3.04
CA PHE A 60 -13.41 -5.72 -4.27
C PHE A 60 -14.89 -5.45 -3.99
N TYR A 61 -15.44 -6.08 -2.95
CA TYR A 61 -16.82 -5.81 -2.54
C TYR A 61 -17.06 -4.34 -2.18
N ALA A 62 -16.11 -3.68 -1.52
CA ALA A 62 -16.21 -2.26 -1.20
C ALA A 62 -16.17 -1.39 -2.47
N TYR A 63 -15.27 -1.70 -3.41
CA TYR A 63 -15.18 -0.98 -4.69
C TYR A 63 -16.43 -1.16 -5.55
N GLU A 64 -16.94 -2.39 -5.69
CA GLU A 64 -18.14 -2.68 -6.47
C GLU A 64 -19.36 -1.98 -5.89
N THR A 65 -19.56 -2.08 -4.57
CA THR A 65 -20.73 -1.50 -3.89
C THR A 65 -20.71 0.03 -3.90
N ILE A 66 -19.55 0.65 -3.66
CA ILE A 66 -19.43 2.12 -3.60
C ILE A 66 -19.31 2.72 -5.00
N GLY A 67 -18.53 2.08 -5.87
CA GLY A 67 -18.29 2.51 -7.24
C GLY A 67 -19.48 2.24 -8.16
N ASN A 68 -20.39 1.35 -7.76
CA ASN A 68 -21.57 0.90 -8.51
C ASN A 68 -21.20 0.28 -9.88
N PHE A 69 -20.28 -0.69 -9.85
CA PHE A 69 -19.86 -1.48 -10.99
C PHE A 69 -19.61 -2.94 -10.56
N SER A 70 -19.40 -3.84 -11.53
CA SER A 70 -19.04 -5.23 -11.27
C SER A 70 -17.68 -5.56 -11.88
N ILE A 71 -16.74 -5.96 -11.03
CA ILE A 71 -15.42 -6.44 -11.44
C ILE A 71 -15.55 -7.80 -12.13
N GLU A 72 -16.44 -8.68 -11.68
CA GLU A 72 -16.63 -9.99 -12.33
C GLU A 72 -17.19 -9.86 -13.76
N ALA A 73 -18.06 -8.89 -14.01
CA ALA A 73 -18.57 -8.63 -15.36
C ALA A 73 -17.48 -8.10 -16.31
N GLU A 74 -16.55 -7.29 -15.80
CA GLU A 74 -15.49 -6.66 -16.59
C GLU A 74 -14.21 -7.53 -16.70
N CYS A 75 -13.94 -8.35 -15.68
CA CYS A 75 -12.71 -9.13 -15.48
C CYS A 75 -12.99 -10.54 -14.89
N PRO A 76 -13.71 -11.42 -15.60
CA PRO A 76 -14.15 -12.71 -15.07
C PRO A 76 -13.02 -13.70 -14.74
N LYS A 77 -11.94 -13.74 -15.53
CA LYS A 77 -10.78 -14.60 -15.27
C LYS A 77 -9.96 -14.12 -14.08
N LEU A 78 -9.90 -12.80 -13.88
CA LEU A 78 -9.27 -12.25 -12.68
C LEU A 78 -10.04 -12.68 -11.43
N ILE A 79 -11.37 -12.66 -11.45
CA ILE A 79 -12.18 -13.17 -10.34
C ILE A 79 -12.03 -14.69 -10.16
N GLU A 80 -11.95 -15.46 -11.25
CA GLU A 80 -11.65 -16.89 -11.16
C GLU A 80 -10.29 -17.15 -10.49
N TRP A 81 -9.26 -16.37 -10.85
CA TRP A 81 -7.97 -16.39 -10.18
C TRP A 81 -8.08 -16.05 -8.70
N CYS A 82 -8.81 -14.99 -8.32
CA CYS A 82 -9.04 -14.66 -6.91
C CYS A 82 -9.66 -15.84 -6.15
N LYS A 83 -10.71 -16.45 -6.70
CA LYS A 83 -11.38 -17.62 -6.12
C LYS A 83 -10.40 -18.78 -5.92
N ARG A 84 -9.59 -19.09 -6.93
CA ARG A 84 -8.54 -20.13 -6.87
C ARG A 84 -7.46 -19.81 -5.84
N CYS A 85 -7.07 -18.56 -5.66
CA CYS A 85 -6.15 -18.17 -4.61
C CYS A 85 -6.74 -18.37 -3.21
N MET A 86 -8.04 -18.09 -3.03
CA MET A 86 -8.74 -18.31 -1.76
C MET A 86 -8.94 -19.78 -1.39
N GLU A 87 -8.78 -20.72 -2.32
CA GLU A 87 -8.72 -22.15 -2.00
C GLU A 87 -7.45 -22.52 -1.21
N LYS A 88 -6.42 -21.66 -1.22
CA LYS A 88 -5.23 -21.85 -0.40
C LYS A 88 -5.50 -21.40 1.03
N GLU A 89 -5.38 -22.34 1.96
CA GLU A 89 -5.61 -22.09 3.39
C GLU A 89 -4.77 -20.93 3.96
N THR A 90 -3.53 -20.77 3.48
CA THR A 90 -2.66 -19.66 3.88
C THR A 90 -3.20 -18.31 3.43
N VAL A 91 -3.77 -18.24 2.23
CA VAL A 91 -4.37 -17.02 1.68
C VAL A 91 -5.68 -16.73 2.42
N SER A 92 -6.58 -17.72 2.49
CA SER A 92 -7.91 -17.52 3.10
C SER A 92 -7.86 -17.15 4.58
N LYS A 93 -6.85 -17.62 5.33
CA LYS A 93 -6.64 -17.23 6.73
C LYS A 93 -5.95 -15.88 6.90
N SER A 94 -5.28 -15.38 5.87
CA SER A 94 -4.54 -14.11 5.92
C SER A 94 -5.34 -12.91 5.45
N LEU A 95 -6.33 -13.10 4.57
CA LEU A 95 -7.15 -11.98 4.09
C LEU A 95 -8.32 -11.67 5.04
N PRO A 96 -8.65 -10.38 5.23
CA PRO A 96 -9.86 -10.00 5.93
C PRO A 96 -11.10 -10.31 5.09
N ASP A 97 -12.23 -10.47 5.78
CA ASP A 97 -13.53 -10.62 5.16
C ASP A 97 -13.94 -9.35 4.39
N GLN A 98 -14.44 -9.53 3.17
CA GLN A 98 -14.74 -8.42 2.27
C GLN A 98 -15.89 -7.54 2.75
N HIS A 99 -16.90 -8.12 3.40
CA HIS A 99 -18.04 -7.37 3.93
C HIS A 99 -17.61 -6.53 5.13
N LYS A 100 -16.73 -7.06 5.99
CA LYS A 100 -16.14 -6.28 7.08
C LYS A 100 -15.34 -5.09 6.57
N VAL A 101 -14.50 -5.28 5.55
CA VAL A 101 -13.73 -4.18 4.92
C VAL A 101 -14.69 -3.11 4.40
N HIS A 102 -15.77 -3.49 3.72
CA HIS A 102 -16.81 -2.56 3.27
C HIS A 102 -17.48 -1.82 4.41
N ASP A 103 -17.93 -2.52 5.46
CA ASP A 103 -18.64 -1.90 6.58
C ASP A 103 -17.75 -0.86 7.29
N GLU A 104 -16.47 -1.18 7.45
CA GLU A 104 -15.48 -0.25 8.00
C GLU A 104 -15.32 0.99 7.09
N VAL A 105 -15.21 0.80 5.77
CA VAL A 105 -15.16 1.91 4.80
C VAL A 105 -16.41 2.80 4.92
N ILE A 106 -17.60 2.22 5.05
CA ILE A 106 -18.85 2.98 5.23
C ILE A 106 -18.85 3.80 6.52
N GLU A 107 -18.41 3.23 7.65
CA GLU A 107 -18.30 3.97 8.91
C GLU A 107 -17.30 5.13 8.81
N TYR A 108 -16.16 4.93 8.15
CA TYR A 108 -15.20 6.00 7.87
C TYR A 108 -15.79 7.11 7.00
N ARG A 109 -16.57 6.77 5.96
CA ARG A 109 -17.27 7.76 5.12
C ARG A 109 -18.23 8.61 5.94
N LYS A 110 -18.99 7.99 6.85
CA LYS A 110 -19.93 8.71 7.73
C LYS A 110 -19.20 9.70 8.64
N LEU A 111 -18.08 9.27 9.24
CA LEU A 111 -17.26 10.13 10.10
C LEU A 111 -16.68 11.31 9.30
N TYR A 112 -16.11 11.03 8.13
CA TYR A 112 -15.57 12.05 7.23
C TYR A 112 -16.64 13.06 6.81
N ASP A 113 -17.83 12.61 6.45
CA ASP A 113 -18.96 13.45 6.09
C ASP A 113 -19.47 14.30 7.25
N LEU A 114 -19.62 13.71 8.45
CA LEU A 114 -20.08 14.41 9.65
C LEU A 114 -19.14 15.55 10.00
N VAL A 115 -17.84 15.29 9.95
CA VAL A 115 -16.86 16.31 10.28
C VAL A 115 -16.73 17.35 9.16
N SER A 116 -16.74 16.95 7.89
CA SER A 116 -16.74 17.90 6.77
C SER A 116 -17.92 18.88 6.83
N LYS A 117 -19.11 18.43 7.27
CA LYS A 117 -20.28 19.30 7.50
C LYS A 117 -20.06 20.26 8.68
N PHE A 118 -19.56 19.76 9.82
CA PHE A 118 -19.24 20.59 10.98
C PHE A 118 -18.21 21.69 10.65
N LEU A 119 -17.24 21.38 9.78
CA LEU A 119 -16.22 22.30 9.30
C LEU A 119 -16.73 23.35 8.31
N TRP A 120 -17.88 23.13 7.66
CA TRP A 120 -18.50 24.08 6.71
C TRP A 120 -19.48 25.05 7.36
N GLU A 121 -20.05 24.68 8.52
CA GLU A 121 -20.94 25.54 9.30
C GLU A 121 -20.19 26.63 10.07
N LYS A 122 -18.89 26.42 10.38
CA LYS A 122 -17.99 27.46 10.90
C LYS A 122 -17.16 28.09 9.78
N LYS A 123 -17.56 29.24 9.24
CA LYS A 123 -16.72 30.03 8.31
C LYS A 123 -15.80 31.01 9.06
N GLY A 124 -14.56 31.16 8.61
CA GLY A 124 -13.53 32.06 9.18
C GLY A 124 -12.39 31.30 9.86
N GLU A 125 -11.49 32.00 10.55
CA GLU A 125 -10.31 31.42 11.23
C GLU A 125 -10.66 30.25 12.19
N GLU A 126 -11.85 30.27 12.79
CA GLU A 126 -12.35 29.16 13.62
C GLU A 126 -12.60 27.87 12.83
N GLY A 127 -13.05 27.96 11.58
CA GLY A 127 -13.25 26.82 10.69
C GLY A 127 -11.92 26.20 10.23
N ASP A 128 -10.90 27.04 9.99
CA ASP A 128 -9.56 26.59 9.63
C ASP A 128 -8.80 26.00 10.83
N SER A 129 -9.00 26.53 12.04
CA SER A 129 -8.50 25.93 13.28
C SER A 129 -9.18 24.58 13.55
N ALA A 130 -10.51 24.50 13.41
CA ALA A 130 -11.25 23.25 13.56
C ALA A 130 -10.86 22.20 12.51
N LYS A 131 -10.54 22.61 11.27
CA LYS A 131 -9.97 21.71 10.23
C LYS A 131 -8.62 21.17 10.66
N LYS A 132 -7.75 22.01 11.23
CA LYS A 132 -6.41 21.62 11.69
C LYS A 132 -6.48 20.68 12.89
N GLU A 133 -7.37 20.96 13.85
CA GLU A 133 -7.68 20.09 14.98
C GLU A 133 -8.35 18.79 14.53
N PHE A 134 -9.21 18.79 13.52
CA PHE A 134 -9.77 17.56 12.96
C PHE A 134 -8.71 16.72 12.24
N MET A 135 -7.86 17.30 11.41
CA MET A 135 -6.74 16.58 10.78
C MET A 135 -5.76 16.03 11.83
N TYR A 136 -5.62 16.75 12.95
CA TYR A 136 -4.86 16.28 14.11
C TYR A 136 -5.59 15.18 14.88
N CYS A 137 -6.92 15.25 15.05
CA CYS A 137 -7.75 14.20 15.63
C CYS A 137 -7.86 12.98 14.72
N LEU A 138 -7.80 13.12 13.40
CA LEU A 138 -7.69 12.02 12.44
C LEU A 138 -6.32 11.35 12.60
N LYS A 139 -5.24 12.14 12.70
CA LYS A 139 -3.89 11.68 13.06
C LYS A 139 -3.75 11.10 14.47
N LEU A 140 -4.60 11.52 15.40
CA LEU A 140 -4.66 10.98 16.76
C LEU A 140 -5.59 9.79 16.85
N LEU A 141 -6.65 9.68 16.05
CA LEU A 141 -7.47 8.47 15.94
C LEU A 141 -6.68 7.37 15.22
N GLU A 142 -5.81 7.74 14.27
CA GLU A 142 -4.69 6.91 13.79
C GLU A 142 -3.77 6.45 14.95
N GLY A 143 -3.68 7.19 16.07
CA GLY A 143 -2.88 6.87 17.27
C GLY A 143 -3.63 6.25 18.48
N GLU A 144 -4.92 6.53 18.68
CA GLU A 144 -5.74 6.16 19.85
C GLU A 144 -6.64 4.95 19.60
N LEU A 145 -6.97 4.62 18.34
CA LEU A 145 -7.69 3.37 18.00
C LEU A 145 -6.83 2.11 18.19
N GLY A 146 -5.57 2.27 18.62
CA GLY A 146 -4.59 1.23 18.93
C GLY A 146 -4.94 0.27 20.08
N ASN A 147 -6.21 0.08 20.43
CA ASN A 147 -6.63 -0.78 21.54
C ASN A 147 -7.94 -1.57 21.34
N LYS A 148 -8.39 -1.81 20.09
CA LYS A 148 -9.54 -2.69 19.83
C LYS A 148 -9.23 -3.88 18.90
N PRO A 149 -9.96 -5.01 19.03
CA PRO A 149 -9.56 -6.33 18.50
C PRO A 149 -9.69 -6.51 16.99
N TYR A 150 -10.00 -5.45 16.24
CA TYR A 150 -10.23 -5.51 14.80
C TYR A 150 -9.01 -4.95 14.08
N PHE A 151 -7.94 -5.75 14.14
CA PHE A 151 -6.64 -5.59 13.50
C PHE A 151 -6.70 -5.83 11.97
N GLY A 152 -7.87 -5.73 11.36
CA GLY A 152 -8.16 -6.14 9.98
C GLY A 152 -7.88 -5.04 8.95
N ALA A 153 -8.67 -3.96 8.92
CA ALA A 153 -8.48 -2.90 7.92
C ALA A 153 -7.41 -1.87 8.31
N TYR A 154 -7.07 -1.70 9.59
CA TYR A 154 -5.95 -0.83 10.01
C TYR A 154 -4.59 -1.37 9.53
N THR A 155 -4.36 -2.69 9.70
CA THR A 155 -3.16 -3.36 9.17
C THR A 155 -3.15 -3.37 7.64
N LEU A 156 -4.32 -3.33 7.00
CA LEU A 156 -4.52 -3.24 5.55
C LEU A 156 -4.26 -1.84 4.98
N ILE A 157 -4.73 -0.79 5.65
CA ILE A 157 -4.49 0.60 5.24
C ILE A 157 -3.03 0.97 5.52
N CYS A 158 -2.45 0.52 6.64
CA CYS A 158 -1.02 0.73 6.93
C CYS A 158 -0.09 -0.14 6.06
N SER A 159 -0.48 -1.35 5.66
CA SER A 159 0.31 -2.16 4.72
C SER A 159 0.26 -1.65 3.28
N ASP A 160 -0.80 -0.93 2.90
CA ASP A 160 -0.99 -0.50 1.52
C ASP A 160 -0.53 0.95 1.35
N ALA A 161 -0.81 1.82 2.31
CA ALA A 161 -0.40 3.23 2.25
C ALA A 161 1.09 3.43 2.49
N LEU A 162 1.75 2.58 3.27
CA LEU A 162 3.09 2.86 3.77
C LEU A 162 4.21 2.35 2.83
N PRO A 163 4.16 1.09 2.36
CA PRO A 163 4.75 0.69 1.08
C PRO A 163 4.55 1.68 -0.06
N PHE A 164 3.33 2.16 -0.28
CA PHE A 164 3.03 3.09 -1.35
C PHE A 164 3.67 4.47 -1.13
N ALA A 165 3.65 4.99 0.09
CA ALA A 165 4.34 6.23 0.44
C ALA A 165 5.86 6.10 0.24
N LEU A 166 6.47 5.02 0.74
CA LEU A 166 7.89 4.73 0.53
C LEU A 166 8.23 4.60 -0.96
N TYR A 167 7.39 3.92 -1.75
CA TYR A 167 7.56 3.82 -3.20
C TYR A 167 7.50 5.19 -3.89
N ASN A 168 6.49 6.01 -3.57
CA ASN A 168 6.30 7.31 -4.18
C ASN A 168 7.40 8.31 -3.83
N ILE A 169 7.79 8.35 -2.55
CA ILE A 169 8.90 9.20 -2.11
C ILE A 169 10.20 8.70 -2.75
N GLY A 170 10.42 7.37 -2.75
CA GLY A 170 11.54 6.69 -3.41
C GLY A 170 11.69 7.11 -4.87
N ARG A 171 10.57 7.07 -5.60
CA ARG A 171 10.52 7.45 -7.00
C ARG A 171 10.97 8.88 -7.28
N LYS A 172 10.69 9.84 -6.40
CA LYS A 172 11.06 11.24 -6.60
C LYS A 172 12.57 11.41 -6.77
N PHE A 173 13.38 10.74 -5.94
CA PHE A 173 14.83 10.82 -6.00
C PHE A 173 15.49 9.74 -6.88
N VAL A 174 14.75 8.72 -7.32
CA VAL A 174 15.24 7.70 -8.27
C VAL A 174 15.01 8.11 -9.73
N TRP A 175 13.88 8.74 -10.08
CA TRP A 175 13.47 8.98 -11.48
C TRP A 175 13.02 10.41 -11.81
N GLU A 176 12.53 11.20 -10.86
CA GLU A 176 11.77 12.41 -11.21
C GLU A 176 12.55 13.71 -11.02
N LYS A 177 13.22 13.91 -9.87
CA LYS A 177 13.78 15.24 -9.51
C LYS A 177 15.14 15.14 -8.82
N GLN A 178 16.15 15.74 -9.47
CA GLN A 178 17.47 16.02 -8.89
C GLN A 178 17.49 17.47 -8.36
N GLY A 179 18.26 17.77 -7.31
CA GLY A 179 18.31 19.10 -6.67
C GLY A 179 17.52 19.18 -5.35
N GLU A 180 17.03 20.38 -4.98
CA GLU A 180 16.41 20.64 -3.66
C GLU A 180 15.19 19.75 -3.37
N GLU A 181 14.32 19.51 -4.36
CA GLU A 181 13.15 18.63 -4.20
C GLU A 181 13.54 17.16 -4.02
N GLY A 182 14.66 16.73 -4.62
CA GLY A 182 15.23 15.40 -4.41
C GLY A 182 15.79 15.23 -3.00
N GLU A 183 16.49 16.24 -2.47
CA GLU A 183 16.99 16.23 -1.09
C GLU A 183 15.85 16.25 -0.06
N ALA A 184 14.79 17.03 -0.31
CA ALA A 184 13.59 17.01 0.52
C ALA A 184 12.92 15.62 0.54
N ALA A 185 12.82 14.95 -0.61
CA ALA A 185 12.27 13.61 -0.71
C ALA A 185 13.14 12.56 0.02
N LYS A 186 14.47 12.68 -0.01
CA LYS A 186 15.37 11.79 0.76
C LYS A 186 15.14 11.94 2.27
N LYS A 187 15.01 13.18 2.75
CA LYS A 187 14.71 13.46 4.16
C LYS A 187 13.34 12.88 4.54
N GLU A 188 12.32 13.12 3.73
CA GLU A 188 10.97 12.57 3.90
C GLU A 188 11.01 11.03 3.97
N PHE A 189 11.80 10.39 3.11
CA PHE A 189 11.96 8.94 3.08
C PHE A 189 12.57 8.40 4.38
N ILE A 190 13.66 9.02 4.85
CA ILE A 190 14.31 8.63 6.11
C ILE A 190 13.38 8.87 7.31
N ASP A 191 12.65 9.98 7.35
CA ASP A 191 11.70 10.28 8.41
C ASP A 191 10.57 9.22 8.44
N CYS A 192 10.08 8.76 7.28
CA CYS A 192 9.14 7.63 7.19
C CYS A 192 9.73 6.32 7.74
N LEU A 193 10.99 6.00 7.43
CA LEU A 193 11.65 4.79 7.95
C LEU A 193 11.88 4.88 9.47
N LYS A 194 12.14 6.08 10.02
CA LYS A 194 12.25 6.28 11.47
C LYS A 194 10.92 6.10 12.18
N LEU A 195 9.82 6.57 11.59
CA LEU A 195 8.47 6.33 12.12
C LEU A 195 8.18 4.82 12.16
N LEU A 196 8.53 4.09 11.09
CA LEU A 196 8.40 2.64 11.06
C LEU A 196 9.20 1.95 12.15
N GLU A 197 10.47 2.33 12.30
CA GLU A 197 11.34 1.79 13.34
C GLU A 197 10.78 2.05 14.76
N GLY A 198 10.15 3.21 14.96
CA GLY A 198 9.41 3.54 16.18
C GLY A 198 8.21 2.63 16.42
N GLU A 199 7.38 2.40 15.40
CA GLU A 199 6.17 1.57 15.50
C GLU A 199 6.46 0.07 15.67
N GLN A 200 7.62 -0.41 15.20
CA GLN A 200 8.07 -1.76 15.52
C GLN A 200 8.18 -1.97 17.05
N ARG A 201 8.39 -0.90 17.85
CA ARG A 201 8.43 -0.92 19.33
C ARG A 201 9.32 -2.03 19.91
N ASN A 202 10.43 -2.35 19.25
CA ASN A 202 11.35 -3.45 19.58
C ASN A 202 10.73 -4.87 19.54
N LYS A 203 9.59 -5.06 18.88
CA LYS A 203 9.02 -6.38 18.61
C LYS A 203 9.87 -7.12 17.58
N PRO A 204 9.91 -8.47 17.58
CA PRO A 204 10.67 -9.22 16.57
C PRO A 204 10.11 -9.01 15.15
N TYR A 205 8.80 -8.74 15.02
CA TYR A 205 8.09 -8.44 13.78
C TYR A 205 7.07 -7.29 13.99
N PHE A 206 6.64 -6.64 12.92
CA PHE A 206 5.53 -5.69 12.95
C PHE A 206 4.23 -6.34 13.40
N GLY A 207 4.02 -7.62 13.07
CA GLY A 207 2.94 -8.46 13.61
C GLY A 207 3.09 -8.84 15.10
N GLY A 208 4.10 -8.33 15.82
CA GLY A 208 4.40 -8.72 17.19
C GLY A 208 5.35 -9.91 17.24
N GLU A 209 4.96 -10.98 17.93
CA GLU A 209 5.73 -12.23 18.02
C GLU A 209 5.66 -13.07 16.74
N ILE A 210 4.65 -12.81 15.90
CA ILE A 210 4.38 -13.55 14.68
C ILE A 210 4.69 -12.67 13.48
N PHE A 211 5.38 -13.24 12.49
CA PHE A 211 5.59 -12.60 11.20
C PHE A 211 4.24 -12.42 10.50
N GLY A 212 3.81 -11.17 10.40
CA GLY A 212 2.46 -10.80 10.02
C GLY A 212 2.36 -10.13 8.66
N TYR A 213 1.16 -9.66 8.36
CA TYR A 213 0.85 -9.06 7.07
C TYR A 213 1.67 -7.79 6.77
N LEU A 214 1.85 -6.90 7.76
CA LEU A 214 2.68 -5.71 7.59
C LEU A 214 4.15 -6.07 7.36
N ASP A 215 4.65 -7.17 7.95
CA ASP A 215 6.00 -7.65 7.67
C ASP A 215 6.13 -8.10 6.21
N ILE A 216 5.15 -8.85 5.69
CA ILE A 216 5.10 -9.27 4.28
C ILE A 216 5.11 -8.05 3.36
N ALA A 217 4.30 -7.03 3.65
CA ALA A 217 4.19 -5.85 2.81
C ALA A 217 5.49 -5.03 2.80
N LEU A 218 6.05 -4.74 3.98
CA LEU A 218 7.24 -3.90 4.11
C LEU A 218 8.52 -4.59 3.67
N ILE A 219 8.66 -5.90 3.90
CA ILE A 219 9.94 -6.57 3.62
C ILE A 219 10.26 -6.56 2.14
N THR A 220 9.26 -6.49 1.26
CA THR A 220 9.46 -6.37 -0.19
C THR A 220 10.36 -5.18 -0.58
N PHE A 221 10.32 -4.09 0.17
CA PHE A 221 11.14 -2.89 -0.06
C PHE A 221 12.61 -3.10 0.26
N TYR A 222 12.95 -4.11 1.06
CA TYR A 222 14.34 -4.38 1.41
C TYR A 222 15.19 -4.67 0.16
N SER A 223 14.61 -5.34 -0.85
CA SER A 223 15.27 -5.56 -2.15
C SER A 223 15.57 -4.26 -2.91
N TRP A 224 14.84 -3.18 -2.63
CA TRP A 224 15.01 -1.86 -3.25
C TRP A 224 15.97 -0.94 -2.48
N PHE A 225 16.33 -1.26 -1.24
CA PHE A 225 17.17 -0.39 -0.40
C PHE A 225 18.54 -0.13 -1.02
N TYR A 226 19.11 -1.11 -1.73
CA TYR A 226 20.36 -0.91 -2.44
C TYR A 226 20.21 0.12 -3.58
N ALA A 227 19.13 0.03 -4.38
CA ALA A 227 18.85 1.01 -5.41
C ALA A 227 18.60 2.41 -4.81
N PHE A 228 17.80 2.51 -3.75
CA PHE A 228 17.56 3.79 -3.08
C PHE A 228 18.83 4.42 -2.53
N LYS A 229 19.72 3.62 -1.93
CA LYS A 229 21.04 4.08 -1.50
C LYS A 229 21.89 4.57 -2.67
N ALA A 230 21.94 3.82 -3.76
CA ALA A 230 22.75 4.16 -4.94
C ALA A 230 22.29 5.46 -5.61
N PHE A 231 20.98 5.61 -5.86
CA PHE A 231 20.44 6.78 -6.55
C PHE A 231 20.18 7.98 -5.63
N GLY A 232 19.90 7.73 -4.36
CA GLY A 232 19.67 8.76 -3.35
C GLY A 232 20.96 9.28 -2.70
N ASN A 233 22.08 8.58 -2.81
CA ASN A 233 23.35 8.92 -2.15
C ASN A 233 23.21 9.12 -0.62
N PHE A 234 22.42 8.26 0.05
CA PHE A 234 22.23 8.24 1.50
C PHE A 234 22.33 6.80 2.04
N SER A 235 22.49 6.64 3.35
CA SER A 235 22.54 5.32 4.01
C SER A 235 21.42 5.17 5.01
N ILE A 236 20.70 4.06 4.95
CA ILE A 236 19.57 3.77 5.86
C ILE A 236 20.07 3.24 7.21
N GLU A 237 21.11 2.40 7.23
CA GLU A 237 21.54 1.68 8.45
C GLU A 237 21.93 2.60 9.64
N PRO A 238 22.63 3.72 9.46
CA PRO A 238 22.91 4.65 10.57
C PRO A 238 21.66 5.36 11.11
N GLU A 239 20.65 5.56 10.26
CA GLU A 239 19.43 6.32 10.57
C GLU A 239 18.33 5.42 11.16
N CYS A 240 18.30 4.16 10.72
CA CYS A 240 17.30 3.15 11.07
C CYS A 240 17.95 1.77 11.31
N PRO A 241 18.80 1.63 12.34
CA PRO A 241 19.55 0.39 12.59
C PRO A 241 18.64 -0.79 12.99
N LYS A 242 17.56 -0.57 13.73
CA LYS A 242 16.67 -1.66 14.16
C LYS A 242 15.78 -2.15 13.03
N LEU A 243 15.37 -1.26 12.13
CA LEU A 243 14.67 -1.64 10.91
C LEU A 243 15.58 -2.51 10.03
N ILE A 244 16.87 -2.20 9.93
CA ILE A 244 17.83 -3.07 9.22
C ILE A 244 18.00 -4.42 9.93
N GLU A 245 18.05 -4.45 11.26
CA GLU A 245 18.07 -5.70 12.02
C GLU A 245 16.80 -6.54 11.77
N TRP A 246 15.64 -5.90 11.75
CA TRP A 246 14.36 -6.52 11.37
C TRP A 246 14.40 -7.09 9.95
N CYS A 247 14.92 -6.35 8.97
CA CYS A 247 15.09 -6.86 7.61
C CYS A 247 15.97 -8.12 7.58
N LYS A 248 17.13 -8.08 8.26
CA LYS A 248 18.05 -9.22 8.37
C LYS A 248 17.35 -10.44 9.00
N ARG A 249 16.60 -10.23 10.09
CA ARG A 249 15.80 -11.27 10.75
C ARG A 249 14.72 -11.85 9.84
N CYS A 250 14.05 -11.01 9.05
CA CYS A 250 13.07 -11.48 8.07
C CYS A 250 13.73 -12.35 6.98
N MET A 251 14.94 -12.00 6.54
CA MET A 251 15.69 -12.77 5.53
C MET A 251 16.15 -14.16 6.02
N GLU A 252 16.24 -14.38 7.34
CA GLU A 252 16.49 -15.73 7.90
C GLU A 252 15.33 -16.70 7.60
N LYS A 253 14.12 -16.19 7.28
CA LYS A 253 13.01 -17.02 6.83
C LYS A 253 13.24 -17.46 5.39
N GLU A 254 13.23 -18.77 5.18
CA GLU A 254 13.37 -19.37 3.85
C GLU A 254 12.28 -18.88 2.87
N THR A 255 11.05 -18.70 3.34
CA THR A 255 9.94 -18.18 2.52
C THR A 255 10.18 -16.75 2.05
N VAL A 256 10.83 -15.91 2.87
CA VAL A 256 11.15 -14.51 2.53
C VAL A 256 12.35 -14.47 1.59
N SER A 257 13.46 -15.12 1.97
CA SER A 257 14.69 -15.10 1.17
C SER A 257 14.54 -15.73 -0.22
N LYS A 258 13.67 -16.72 -0.39
CA LYS A 258 13.34 -17.28 -1.72
C LYS A 258 12.38 -16.40 -2.54
N SER A 259 11.64 -15.50 -1.91
CA SER A 259 10.63 -14.67 -2.57
C SER A 259 11.17 -13.31 -3.00
N LEU A 260 12.16 -12.77 -2.28
CA LEU A 260 12.73 -11.46 -2.59
C LEU A 260 13.75 -11.53 -3.73
N PRO A 261 13.68 -10.64 -4.72
CA PRO A 261 14.70 -10.54 -5.74
C PRO A 261 16.02 -10.04 -5.16
N ASP A 262 17.12 -10.46 -5.77
CA ASP A 262 18.46 -9.96 -5.45
C ASP A 262 18.50 -8.42 -5.57
N PRO A 263 18.97 -7.68 -4.54
CA PRO A 263 19.02 -6.22 -4.58
C PRO A 263 19.84 -5.63 -5.73
N LEU A 264 20.89 -6.34 -6.19
CA LEU A 264 21.68 -5.91 -7.36
C LEU A 264 20.87 -6.05 -8.65
N LYS A 265 20.06 -7.10 -8.78
CA LYS A 265 19.16 -7.26 -9.94
C LYS A 265 18.09 -6.17 -9.98
N ILE A 266 17.56 -5.76 -8.83
CA ILE A 266 16.64 -4.60 -8.75
C ILE A 266 17.34 -3.33 -9.20
N HIS A 267 18.56 -3.09 -8.73
CA HIS A 267 19.33 -1.92 -9.15
C HIS A 267 19.64 -1.92 -10.66
N ASP A 268 20.03 -3.06 -11.23
CA ASP A 268 20.27 -3.18 -12.67
C ASP A 268 18.99 -2.94 -13.48
N PHE A 269 17.86 -3.46 -13.01
CA PHE A 269 16.54 -3.15 -13.57
C PHE A 269 16.27 -1.65 -13.53
N VAL A 270 16.58 -0.98 -12.41
CA VAL A 270 16.39 0.46 -12.27
C VAL A 270 17.26 1.24 -13.25
N ILE A 271 18.53 0.87 -13.44
CA ILE A 271 19.40 1.49 -14.45
C ILE A 271 18.78 1.35 -15.86
N GLN A 272 18.35 0.14 -16.23
CA GLN A 272 17.75 -0.11 -17.55
C GLN A 272 16.47 0.70 -17.75
N TYR A 273 15.63 0.79 -16.73
CA TYR A 273 14.38 1.53 -16.81
C TYR A 273 14.62 3.05 -16.87
N ARG A 274 15.66 3.58 -16.21
CA ARG A 274 16.06 5.01 -16.32
C ARG A 274 16.47 5.37 -17.74
N LYS A 275 17.20 4.47 -18.42
CA LYS A 275 17.56 4.60 -19.84
C LYS A 275 16.33 4.70 -20.73
N VAL A 276 15.34 3.82 -20.51
CA VAL A 276 14.08 3.82 -21.28
C VAL A 276 13.30 5.13 -21.09
N LEU A 277 13.30 5.67 -19.87
CA LEU A 277 12.62 6.93 -19.54
C LEU A 277 13.41 8.19 -19.95
N GLY A 278 14.66 8.05 -20.41
CA GLY A 278 15.51 9.19 -20.77
C GLY A 278 15.95 10.03 -19.57
N VAL A 279 16.05 9.44 -18.37
CA VAL A 279 16.40 10.11 -17.10
C VAL A 279 17.82 9.74 -16.65
N GLU A 280 18.75 9.58 -17.60
CA GLU A 280 20.18 9.43 -17.29
C GLU A 280 20.83 10.77 -16.97
#